data_AF-A0A1N6V2W7-F1
#
_entry.id   AF-A0A1N6V2W7-F1
#
_cell.length_a   1.000
_cell.length_b   1.000
_cell.length_c   1.000
_cell.angle_alpha   90.00
_cell.angle_beta   90.00
_cell.angle_gamma   90.00
#
_symmetry.space_group_name_H-M   'P 1'
#
loop_
_entity.id
_entity.type
_entity.pdbx_description
1 polymer ?
#
loop_
_entity_poly.entity_id
_entity_poly.type
_entity_poly.pdbx_seq_one_letter_code
_entity_poly.pdbx_strand_id
1 'polypeptide(L)'
;MPKYVYSCLIADNMVTVVCLRQGRWQPEAIAGEITTLIEGVHTVTSVLDAVNDRINLHNRLADVQFYLVYASAAAALLPDAIRRLAALGCTPSEILRLERVGAPDLNYSASDIMEKLVPGAAPLSASRPAAAVSTAAPAPARAAAAPLPSPSPSPLRKSSGKAGAARFFTVDPGGTHAALIYDGNSGLLWSSKSATPEPMPVSQAAAVASRLQLAGLTHWRVPERHELTAFTAAPQPLLSKNGKNLLERWNWLCVEGRLDVVKQRLAPESDANGYLLPVIDMVRGKSVQEFTEMARARGWQLAPWSA
;
A
#
# COMPACT_ATOMS: atom_id res chain seq x y z
N MET A 1 -12.15 -11.36 -3.94
CA MET A 1 -13.22 -10.74 -3.13
C MET A 1 -12.55 -9.94 -2.03
N PRO A 2 -12.97 -8.69 -1.79
CA PRO A 2 -12.37 -7.84 -0.75
C PRO A 2 -12.53 -8.51 0.61
N LYS A 3 -11.47 -8.44 1.45
CA LYS A 3 -11.47 -9.09 2.77
C LYS A 3 -12.35 -8.35 3.79
N TYR A 4 -12.60 -7.06 3.56
CA TYR A 4 -13.40 -6.22 4.44
C TYR A 4 -14.22 -5.22 3.62
N VAL A 5 -15.49 -5.06 4.00
CA VAL A 5 -16.37 -4.03 3.47
C VAL A 5 -16.74 -3.11 4.63
N TYR A 6 -16.49 -1.82 4.48
CA TYR A 6 -16.84 -0.81 5.47
C TYR A 6 -17.96 0.07 4.91
N SER A 7 -18.97 0.34 5.73
CA SER A 7 -19.98 1.35 5.44
C SER A 7 -19.83 2.49 6.43
N CYS A 8 -19.72 3.71 5.90
CA CYS A 8 -19.74 4.94 6.65
C CYS A 8 -21.13 5.56 6.48
N LEU A 9 -21.87 5.70 7.59
CA LEU A 9 -23.17 6.33 7.67
C LEU A 9 -22.99 7.76 8.23
N ILE A 10 -23.32 8.77 7.46
CA ILE A 10 -23.29 10.18 7.87
C ILE A 10 -24.74 10.66 8.06
N ALA A 11 -25.21 10.77 9.29
CA ALA A 11 -26.55 11.25 9.60
C ALA A 11 -26.47 12.50 10.49
N ASP A 12 -27.02 13.62 10.00
CA ASP A 12 -27.01 14.92 10.66
C ASP A 12 -25.60 15.40 11.04
N ASN A 13 -25.18 15.17 12.29
CA ASN A 13 -23.84 15.48 12.83
C ASN A 13 -23.09 14.24 13.35
N MET A 14 -23.61 13.04 13.09
CA MET A 14 -23.03 11.78 13.52
C MET A 14 -22.49 11.03 12.31
N VAL A 15 -21.26 10.53 12.45
CA VAL A 15 -20.67 9.59 11.51
C VAL A 15 -20.53 8.26 12.21
N THR A 16 -21.21 7.24 11.72
CA THR A 16 -21.12 5.86 12.21
C THR A 16 -20.40 5.02 11.18
N VAL A 17 -19.38 4.29 11.59
CA VAL A 17 -18.69 3.33 10.71
C VAL A 17 -19.09 1.93 11.13
N VAL A 18 -19.61 1.15 10.19
CA VAL A 18 -19.95 -0.26 10.39
C VAL A 18 -19.10 -1.12 9.46
N CYS A 19 -18.67 -2.28 9.94
CA CYS A 19 -17.86 -3.21 9.18
C CYS A 19 -18.67 -4.49 8.92
N LEU A 20 -18.64 -4.99 7.68
CA LEU A 20 -19.21 -6.28 7.33
C LEU A 20 -18.15 -7.37 7.57
N ARG A 21 -18.33 -8.16 8.62
CA ARG A 21 -17.48 -9.32 8.92
C ARG A 21 -18.31 -10.59 8.81
N GLN A 22 -17.82 -11.56 8.04
CA GLN A 22 -18.45 -12.88 7.88
C GLN A 22 -19.95 -12.80 7.48
N GLY A 23 -20.31 -11.85 6.63
CA GLY A 23 -21.69 -11.68 6.15
C GLY A 23 -22.67 -11.07 7.15
N ARG A 24 -22.20 -10.54 8.29
CA ARG A 24 -23.02 -9.79 9.25
C ARG A 24 -22.51 -8.37 9.40
N TRP A 25 -23.39 -7.39 9.24
CA TRP A 25 -23.11 -6.00 9.58
C TRP A 25 -23.01 -5.91 11.09
N GLN A 26 -21.83 -5.55 11.59
CA GLN A 26 -21.62 -5.35 13.00
C GLN A 26 -21.24 -3.88 13.20
N PRO A 27 -21.89 -3.16 14.14
CA PRO A 27 -21.22 -2.00 14.71
C PRO A 27 -19.88 -2.53 15.24
N GLU A 28 -18.79 -1.83 14.98
CA GLU A 28 -17.48 -2.30 15.41
C GLU A 28 -17.39 -2.15 16.94
N ALA A 29 -18.02 -3.07 17.67
CA ALA A 29 -17.87 -3.25 19.10
C ALA A 29 -16.58 -4.05 19.31
N ILE A 30 -15.55 -3.32 19.74
CA ILE A 30 -14.26 -3.89 20.09
C ILE A 30 -14.42 -4.59 21.44
N ALA A 31 -13.88 -5.80 21.59
CA ALA A 31 -13.84 -6.46 22.90
C ALA A 31 -13.07 -5.56 23.89
N GLY A 32 -13.80 -4.93 24.81
CA GLY A 32 -13.26 -4.00 25.80
C GLY A 32 -13.90 -2.60 25.82
N GLU A 33 -14.64 -2.18 24.79
CA GLU A 33 -15.30 -0.88 24.76
C GLU A 33 -16.75 -1.00 24.26
N ILE A 34 -17.69 -0.60 25.12
CA ILE A 34 -19.09 -0.40 24.78
C ILE A 34 -19.14 0.64 23.66
N THR A 35 -19.75 0.27 22.54
CA THR A 35 -20.30 1.14 21.48
C THR A 35 -19.80 2.58 21.55
N THR A 36 -18.61 2.87 21.02
CA THR A 36 -18.20 4.26 20.86
C THR A 36 -19.02 4.85 19.72
N LEU A 37 -20.18 5.42 20.07
CA LEU A 37 -20.53 6.73 19.53
C LEU A 37 -19.25 7.55 19.67
N ILE A 38 -18.66 8.01 18.56
CA ILE A 38 -17.60 8.99 18.66
C ILE A 38 -18.27 10.32 19.04
N GLU A 39 -18.65 10.45 20.31
CA GLU A 39 -19.15 11.69 20.89
C GLU A 39 -18.03 12.73 20.86
N GLY A 40 -18.31 13.87 20.25
CA GLY A 40 -17.36 14.99 20.18
C GLY A 40 -16.53 15.07 18.90
N VAL A 41 -16.76 14.21 17.90
CA VAL A 41 -16.17 14.42 16.57
C VAL A 41 -17.11 15.24 15.69
N HIS A 42 -16.78 16.52 15.53
CA HIS A 42 -17.62 17.51 14.87
C HIS A 42 -17.48 17.53 13.33
N THR A 43 -16.57 16.76 12.74
CA THR A 43 -16.32 16.80 11.28
C THR A 43 -16.08 15.42 10.68
N VAL A 44 -16.52 15.24 9.43
CA VAL A 44 -16.29 14.04 8.63
C VAL A 44 -14.80 13.74 8.46
N THR A 45 -13.97 14.79 8.35
CA THR A 45 -12.51 14.70 8.21
C THR A 45 -11.87 13.94 9.36
N SER A 46 -12.18 14.31 10.60
CA SER A 46 -11.64 13.64 11.79
C SER A 46 -12.07 12.18 11.92
N VAL A 47 -13.26 11.82 11.41
CA VAL A 47 -13.69 10.41 11.41
C VAL A 47 -12.96 9.62 10.33
N LEU A 48 -12.82 10.17 9.12
CA LEU A 48 -12.06 9.54 8.06
C LEU A 48 -10.58 9.39 8.43
N ASP A 49 -10.01 10.35 9.16
CA ASP A 49 -8.63 10.28 9.65
C ASP A 49 -8.48 9.20 10.74
N ALA A 50 -9.40 9.13 11.70
CA ALA A 50 -9.40 8.07 12.71
C ALA A 50 -9.58 6.67 12.09
N VAL A 51 -10.44 6.55 11.09
CA VAL A 51 -10.62 5.32 10.29
C VAL A 51 -9.35 5.00 9.53
N ASN A 52 -8.74 5.98 8.86
CA ASN A 52 -7.51 5.81 8.10
C ASN A 52 -6.33 5.38 8.98
N ASP A 53 -6.14 6.02 10.14
CA ASP A 53 -5.08 5.68 11.09
C ASP A 53 -5.25 4.26 11.62
N ARG A 54 -6.49 3.86 11.89
CA ARG A 54 -6.83 2.50 12.35
C ARG A 54 -6.76 1.45 11.24
N ILE A 55 -7.15 1.77 10.00
CA ILE A 55 -7.01 0.88 8.84
C ILE A 55 -5.52 0.72 8.51
N ASN A 56 -4.74 1.80 8.49
CA ASN A 56 -3.30 1.75 8.24
C ASN A 56 -2.52 0.94 9.28
N LEU A 57 -3.05 0.83 10.52
CA LEU A 57 -2.50 -0.05 11.56
C LEU A 57 -2.74 -1.55 11.27
N HIS A 58 -3.75 -1.92 10.48
CA HIS A 58 -4.20 -3.31 10.37
C HIS A 58 -4.34 -3.87 8.93
N ASN A 59 -4.46 -3.06 7.88
CA ASN A 59 -4.51 -3.50 6.48
C ASN A 59 -4.18 -2.37 5.48
N ARG A 60 -3.72 -2.74 4.28
CA ARG A 60 -3.52 -1.78 3.17
C ARG A 60 -4.89 -1.36 2.62
N LEU A 61 -5.13 -0.06 2.46
CA LEU A 61 -6.39 0.52 1.95
C LEU A 61 -6.88 -0.06 0.60
N ALA A 62 -5.98 -0.62 -0.22
CA ALA A 62 -6.28 -1.20 -1.52
C ALA A 62 -7.22 -2.43 -1.50
N ASP A 63 -7.50 -3.01 -0.34
CA ASP A 63 -8.42 -4.16 -0.19
C ASP A 63 -9.77 -3.77 0.46
N VAL A 64 -10.03 -2.47 0.62
CA VAL A 64 -11.19 -1.94 1.34
C VAL A 64 -12.20 -1.34 0.37
N GLN A 65 -13.44 -1.81 0.44
CA GLN A 65 -14.56 -1.16 -0.24
C GLN A 65 -15.32 -0.28 0.74
N PHE A 66 -15.63 0.94 0.30
CA PHE A 66 -16.38 1.93 1.07
C PHE A 66 -17.80 2.08 0.52
N TYR A 67 -18.76 2.00 1.42
CA TYR A 67 -20.14 2.39 1.17
C TYR A 67 -20.41 3.67 1.96
N LEU A 68 -20.80 4.75 1.27
CA LEU A 68 -21.11 6.01 1.94
C LEU A 68 -22.61 6.22 1.92
N VAL A 69 -23.23 6.09 3.09
CA VAL A 69 -24.66 6.30 3.29
C VAL A 69 -24.83 7.63 4.00
N TYR A 70 -25.71 8.51 3.54
CA TYR A 70 -25.83 9.85 4.14
C TYR A 70 -27.28 10.32 4.25
N ALA A 71 -27.58 11.07 5.30
CA ALA A 71 -28.87 11.73 5.45
C ALA A 71 -28.97 12.98 4.56
N SER A 72 -30.21 13.33 4.17
CA SER A 72 -30.53 14.54 3.41
C SER A 72 -29.82 15.81 3.90
N ALA A 73 -29.81 16.03 5.22
CA ALA A 73 -29.21 17.21 5.84
C ALA A 73 -27.66 17.24 5.73
N ALA A 74 -27.02 16.10 5.51
CA ALA A 74 -25.57 15.95 5.41
C ALA A 74 -25.03 16.06 3.97
N ALA A 75 -25.88 16.34 2.98
CA ALA A 75 -25.47 16.40 1.57
C ALA A 75 -24.34 17.42 1.29
N ALA A 76 -24.26 18.50 2.08
CA ALA A 76 -23.20 19.50 1.95
C ALA A 76 -21.80 18.98 2.32
N LEU A 77 -21.71 17.92 3.13
CA LEU A 77 -20.45 17.33 3.59
C LEU A 77 -19.89 16.29 2.60
N LEU A 78 -20.72 15.89 1.63
CA LEU A 78 -20.40 14.81 0.71
C LEU A 78 -19.17 15.13 -0.19
N PRO A 79 -19.03 16.33 -0.76
CA PRO A 79 -17.85 16.67 -1.55
C PRO A 79 -16.53 16.55 -0.78
N ASP A 80 -16.52 16.96 0.48
CA ASP A 80 -15.33 16.90 1.34
C ASP A 80 -14.98 15.46 1.70
N ALA A 81 -15.99 14.63 2.01
CA ALA A 81 -15.81 13.21 2.25
C ALA A 81 -15.17 12.51 1.04
N ILE A 82 -15.68 12.77 -0.15
CA ILE A 82 -15.19 12.20 -1.41
C ILE A 82 -13.76 12.66 -1.71
N ARG A 83 -13.47 13.97 -1.59
CA ARG A 83 -12.12 14.51 -1.79
C ARG A 83 -11.11 13.88 -0.84
N ARG A 84 -11.49 13.63 0.41
CA ARG A 84 -10.61 13.00 1.40
C ARG A 84 -10.38 11.53 1.10
N LEU A 85 -11.42 10.76 0.75
CA LEU A 85 -11.26 9.37 0.32
C LEU A 85 -10.33 9.26 -0.89
N ALA A 86 -10.46 10.16 -1.86
CA ALA A 86 -9.54 10.24 -3.00
C ALA A 86 -8.10 10.55 -2.57
N ALA A 87 -7.90 11.49 -1.65
CA ALA A 87 -6.58 11.80 -1.09
C ALA A 87 -5.96 10.62 -0.30
N LEU A 88 -6.79 9.74 0.26
CA LEU A 88 -6.38 8.48 0.88
C LEU A 88 -6.13 7.35 -0.13
N GLY A 89 -6.20 7.64 -1.44
CA GLY A 89 -5.92 6.68 -2.50
C GLY A 89 -7.10 5.78 -2.86
N CYS A 90 -8.31 6.07 -2.36
CA CYS A 90 -9.52 5.37 -2.80
C CYS A 90 -9.89 5.83 -4.21
N THR A 91 -10.06 4.88 -5.12
CA THR A 91 -10.55 5.08 -6.47
C THR A 91 -12.09 5.18 -6.48
N PRO A 92 -12.70 5.83 -7.49
CA PRO A 92 -14.16 5.86 -7.64
C PRO A 92 -14.80 4.47 -7.62
N SER A 93 -14.12 3.46 -8.18
CA SER A 93 -14.56 2.06 -8.19
C SER A 93 -14.55 1.39 -6.81
N GLU A 94 -13.82 1.93 -5.83
CA GLU A 94 -13.80 1.44 -4.45
C GLU A 94 -14.88 2.10 -3.58
N ILE A 95 -15.45 3.21 -4.04
CA ILE A 95 -16.65 3.83 -3.46
C ILE A 95 -17.87 3.24 -4.17
N LEU A 96 -18.28 2.06 -3.72
CA LEU A 96 -19.22 1.23 -4.45
C LEU A 96 -20.63 1.79 -4.53
N ARG A 97 -21.06 2.53 -3.51
CA ARG A 97 -22.44 3.01 -3.44
C ARG A 97 -22.53 4.26 -2.59
N LEU A 98 -23.22 5.23 -3.15
CA LEU A 98 -23.65 6.43 -2.47
C LEU A 98 -25.17 6.35 -2.30
N GLU A 99 -25.65 6.28 -1.06
CA GLU A 99 -27.08 6.11 -0.80
C GLU A 99 -27.60 7.20 0.15
N ARG A 100 -28.62 7.92 -0.30
CA ARG A 100 -29.29 8.95 0.49
C ARG A 100 -30.42 8.32 1.29
N VAL A 101 -30.37 8.41 2.62
CA VAL A 101 -31.45 7.93 3.49
C VAL A 101 -32.60 8.96 3.51
N GLY A 102 -33.81 8.52 3.18
CA GLY A 102 -35.04 9.32 3.31
C GLY A 102 -35.54 10.02 2.04
N ALA A 103 -34.99 9.72 0.86
CA ALA A 103 -35.55 10.16 -0.42
C ALA A 103 -35.60 8.97 -1.40
N PRO A 104 -36.76 8.63 -1.98
CA PRO A 104 -36.90 7.39 -2.76
C PRO A 104 -36.13 7.38 -4.10
N ASP A 105 -35.73 8.54 -4.66
CA ASP A 105 -35.39 8.59 -6.10
C ASP A 105 -34.06 9.28 -6.48
N LEU A 106 -33.15 9.56 -5.54
CA LEU A 106 -31.87 10.21 -5.86
C LEU A 106 -30.68 9.28 -5.61
N ASN A 107 -30.39 8.45 -6.62
CA ASN A 107 -29.12 7.72 -6.74
C ASN A 107 -28.15 8.56 -7.57
N TYR A 108 -27.14 9.13 -6.92
CA TYR A 108 -25.99 9.70 -7.63
C TYR A 108 -24.91 8.63 -7.72
N SER A 109 -24.34 8.42 -8.92
CA SER A 109 -23.14 7.60 -9.04
C SER A 109 -21.96 8.35 -8.41
N ALA A 110 -21.11 7.64 -7.64
CA ALA A 110 -19.89 8.21 -7.08
C ALA A 110 -18.99 8.80 -8.18
N SER A 111 -19.03 8.20 -9.38
CA SER A 111 -18.33 8.68 -10.57
C SER A 111 -18.82 10.07 -11.02
N ASP A 112 -20.15 10.29 -11.08
CA ASP A 112 -20.73 11.57 -11.54
C ASP A 112 -20.38 12.73 -10.62
N ILE A 113 -20.22 12.45 -9.32
CA ILE A 113 -19.84 13.45 -8.33
C ILE A 113 -18.33 13.71 -8.38
N MET A 114 -17.52 12.65 -8.50
CA MET A 114 -16.06 12.82 -8.61
C MET A 114 -15.65 13.59 -9.87
N GLU A 115 -16.32 13.34 -11.00
CA GLU A 115 -16.08 14.06 -12.25
C GLU A 115 -16.38 15.57 -12.12
N LYS A 116 -17.42 15.92 -11.36
CA LYS A 116 -17.78 17.33 -11.07
C LYS A 116 -16.86 17.99 -10.04
N LEU A 117 -16.29 17.23 -9.12
CA LEU A 117 -15.47 17.75 -8.02
C LEU A 117 -13.97 17.79 -8.33
N VAL A 118 -13.51 17.01 -9.30
CA VAL A 118 -12.11 16.94 -9.73
C VAL A 118 -12.04 17.03 -11.26
N PRO A 119 -12.07 18.24 -11.83
CA PRO A 119 -12.00 18.42 -13.28
C PRO A 119 -10.65 17.90 -13.80
N GLY A 120 -10.67 16.83 -14.59
CA GLY A 120 -9.46 16.24 -15.20
C GLY A 120 -9.27 14.73 -15.07
N ALA A 121 -10.17 14.01 -14.40
CA ALA A 121 -10.16 12.54 -14.41
C ALA A 121 -10.79 12.02 -15.72
N ALA A 122 -10.00 11.36 -16.57
CA ALA A 122 -10.47 10.87 -17.87
C ALA A 122 -11.50 9.72 -17.74
N PRO A 123 -12.57 9.69 -18.56
CA PRO A 123 -13.58 8.63 -18.48
C PRO A 123 -13.15 7.35 -19.22
N LEU A 124 -13.38 6.19 -18.58
CA LEU A 124 -13.31 4.88 -19.23
C LEU A 124 -14.69 4.53 -19.81
N SER A 125 -14.80 4.47 -21.14
CA SER A 125 -16.01 4.10 -21.88
C SER A 125 -16.33 2.59 -21.82
N ALA A 126 -17.62 2.28 -21.64
CA ALA A 126 -18.27 1.04 -22.08
C ALA A 126 -19.05 1.34 -23.38
N SER A 127 -19.00 0.55 -24.47
CA SER A 127 -19.83 -0.66 -24.67
C SER A 127 -19.60 -1.30 -26.08
N ARG A 128 -19.90 -2.61 -26.20
CA ARG A 128 -19.92 -3.55 -27.36
C ARG A 128 -21.12 -3.25 -28.34
N PRO A 129 -21.37 -3.89 -29.54
CA PRO A 129 -20.80 -5.11 -30.18
C PRO A 129 -20.62 -5.13 -31.74
N ALA A 130 -20.17 -6.31 -32.22
CA ALA A 130 -19.98 -6.93 -33.56
C ALA A 130 -20.53 -6.32 -34.88
N ALA A 131 -19.65 -6.25 -35.91
CA ALA A 131 -19.79 -6.90 -37.23
C ALA A 131 -18.49 -6.77 -38.06
N ALA A 132 -18.16 -7.81 -38.83
CA ALA A 132 -16.97 -7.92 -39.66
C ALA A 132 -17.07 -7.12 -40.97
N VAL A 133 -15.97 -6.50 -41.42
CA VAL A 133 -15.47 -6.49 -42.82
C VAL A 133 -13.98 -6.10 -42.80
N SER A 134 -13.21 -6.86 -43.57
CA SER A 134 -11.79 -6.69 -43.87
C SER A 134 -11.54 -5.56 -44.87
N THR A 135 -10.56 -4.69 -44.61
CA THR A 135 -9.66 -4.11 -45.63
C THR A 135 -8.42 -3.45 -44.99
N ALA A 136 -7.37 -3.35 -45.80
CA ALA A 136 -5.96 -3.16 -45.46
C ALA A 136 -5.56 -1.81 -44.84
N ALA A 137 -4.35 -1.82 -44.26
CA ALA A 137 -3.62 -0.77 -43.55
C ALA A 137 -3.50 0.59 -44.27
N PRO A 138 -3.19 1.66 -43.51
CA PRO A 138 -1.79 2.09 -43.46
C PRO A 138 -1.27 2.44 -42.04
N ALA A 139 0.05 2.39 -41.90
CA ALA A 139 0.79 2.67 -40.66
C ALA A 139 0.64 4.13 -40.19
N PRO A 140 0.48 4.39 -38.87
CA PRO A 140 0.57 5.75 -38.36
C PRO A 140 2.01 6.11 -37.97
N ALA A 141 2.32 7.38 -38.24
CA ALA A 141 3.57 8.05 -37.95
C ALA A 141 3.90 8.07 -36.45
N ARG A 142 5.20 7.97 -36.19
CA ARG A 142 5.85 8.00 -34.89
C ARG A 142 5.77 9.42 -34.31
N ALA A 143 4.85 9.65 -33.38
CA ALA A 143 4.79 10.88 -32.60
C ALA A 143 5.91 10.89 -31.55
N ALA A 144 6.75 11.93 -31.57
CA ALA A 144 7.78 12.16 -30.56
C ALA A 144 7.13 12.49 -29.22
N ALA A 145 7.46 11.72 -28.18
CA ALA A 145 7.01 11.96 -26.82
C ALA A 145 7.64 13.24 -26.26
N ALA A 146 6.81 14.14 -25.74
CA ALA A 146 7.26 15.32 -25.01
C ALA A 146 7.93 14.91 -23.67
N PRO A 147 8.96 15.64 -23.22
CA PRO A 147 9.63 15.37 -21.95
C PRO A 147 8.70 15.65 -20.76
N LEU A 148 8.67 14.72 -19.80
CA LEU A 148 7.96 14.87 -18.53
C LEU A 148 8.59 15.99 -17.67
N PRO A 149 7.79 16.72 -16.87
CA PRO A 149 8.30 17.74 -15.97
C PRO A 149 9.12 17.12 -14.82
N SER A 150 10.29 17.71 -14.58
CA SER A 150 11.17 17.36 -13.45
C SER A 150 10.46 17.65 -12.11
N PRO A 151 10.46 16.72 -11.14
CA PRO A 151 9.90 16.99 -9.82
C PRO A 151 10.72 18.03 -9.06
N SER A 152 10.04 19.00 -8.46
CA SER A 152 10.66 20.03 -7.60
C SER A 152 11.28 19.39 -6.35
N PRO A 153 12.55 19.69 -6.01
CA PRO A 153 13.21 19.13 -4.84
C PRO A 153 12.58 19.66 -3.55
N SER A 154 12.07 18.76 -2.71
CA SER A 154 11.66 19.10 -1.34
C SER A 154 12.88 19.49 -0.50
N PRO A 155 12.76 20.47 0.43
CA PRO A 155 13.88 20.93 1.23
C PRO A 155 14.40 19.82 2.16
N LEU A 156 15.65 19.40 1.91
CA LEU A 156 16.40 18.46 2.73
C LEU A 156 16.59 19.01 4.16
N ARG A 157 16.01 18.32 5.15
CA ARG A 157 16.34 18.52 6.57
C ARG A 157 17.79 18.10 6.81
N LYS A 158 18.64 19.04 7.23
CA LYS A 158 20.02 18.79 7.64
C LYS A 158 20.04 18.21 9.06
N SER A 159 20.21 16.91 9.20
CA SER A 159 20.60 16.27 10.47
C SER A 159 22.13 16.15 10.51
N SER A 160 22.79 16.93 11.37
CA SER A 160 24.26 16.97 11.53
C SER A 160 24.78 16.10 12.69
N GLY A 161 23.98 15.11 13.13
CA GLY A 161 24.40 14.15 14.14
C GLY A 161 25.30 13.08 13.53
N LYS A 162 26.50 12.91 14.10
CA LYS A 162 27.48 11.84 13.89
C LYS A 162 26.81 10.57 13.32
N ALA A 163 26.78 10.46 11.99
CA ALA A 163 26.24 9.31 11.29
C ALA A 163 27.20 8.14 11.56
N GLY A 164 27.01 7.47 12.70
CA GLY A 164 27.54 6.13 12.89
C GLY A 164 27.16 5.32 11.65
N ALA A 165 28.06 4.43 11.22
CA ALA A 165 27.90 3.61 10.03
C ALA A 165 26.65 2.72 10.13
N ALA A 166 25.48 3.33 9.90
CA ALA A 166 24.20 2.66 10.00
C ALA A 166 24.21 1.56 8.96
N ARG A 167 23.98 0.33 9.42
CA ARG A 167 23.90 -0.81 8.51
C ARG A 167 22.66 -0.71 7.63
N PHE A 168 21.54 -0.28 8.21
CA PHE A 168 20.25 -0.22 7.54
C PHE A 168 19.81 1.22 7.30
N PHE A 169 19.23 1.45 6.13
CA PHE A 169 18.58 2.70 5.76
C PHE A 169 17.16 2.42 5.31
N THR A 170 16.20 3.18 5.81
CA THR A 170 14.88 3.24 5.18
C THR A 170 14.98 4.13 3.94
N VAL A 171 14.35 3.69 2.87
CA VAL A 171 14.35 4.35 1.57
C VAL A 171 12.92 4.69 1.22
N ASP A 172 12.60 5.97 1.09
CA ASP A 172 11.32 6.44 0.59
C ASP A 172 11.51 6.98 -0.84
N PRO A 173 10.99 6.29 -1.86
CA PRO A 173 11.18 6.66 -3.25
C PRO A 173 10.26 7.80 -3.74
N GLY A 174 9.56 8.51 -2.85
CA GLY A 174 8.84 9.73 -3.19
C GLY A 174 7.40 9.78 -2.68
N GLY A 175 7.15 9.41 -1.43
CA GLY A 175 5.85 9.57 -0.77
C GLY A 175 4.81 8.50 -1.12
N THR A 176 5.21 7.45 -1.83
CA THR A 176 4.38 6.24 -1.93
C THR A 176 4.59 5.43 -0.65
N HIS A 177 3.51 4.95 -0.04
CA HIS A 177 3.48 4.21 1.24
C HIS A 177 4.23 2.85 1.24
N ALA A 178 5.24 2.67 0.38
CA ALA A 178 6.12 1.52 0.28
C ALA A 178 7.57 1.94 0.53
N ALA A 179 7.94 2.07 1.81
CA ALA A 179 9.34 2.19 2.19
C ALA A 179 10.12 0.94 1.74
N LEU A 180 11.36 1.08 1.32
CA LEU A 180 12.30 -0.03 1.10
C LEU A 180 13.34 0.00 2.22
N ILE A 181 14.03 -1.13 2.44
CA ILE A 181 15.16 -1.19 3.37
C ILE A 181 16.42 -1.51 2.58
N TYR A 182 17.40 -0.60 2.62
CA TYR A 182 18.74 -0.86 2.12
C TYR A 182 19.59 -1.48 3.22
N ASP A 183 20.20 -2.64 2.95
CA ASP A 183 21.21 -3.27 3.82
C ASP A 183 22.60 -2.97 3.27
N GLY A 184 23.31 -2.05 3.93
CA GLY A 184 24.64 -1.60 3.55
C GLY A 184 25.72 -2.68 3.63
N ASN A 185 25.47 -3.82 4.30
CA ASN A 185 26.41 -4.94 4.33
C ASN A 185 26.29 -5.83 3.08
N SER A 186 25.07 -6.15 2.65
CA SER A 186 24.83 -7.01 1.48
C SER A 186 24.72 -6.22 0.17
N GLY A 187 24.49 -4.91 0.24
CA GLY A 187 24.20 -4.09 -0.93
C GLY A 187 22.86 -4.45 -1.56
N LEU A 188 21.89 -4.91 -0.77
CA LEU A 188 20.58 -5.35 -1.24
C LEU A 188 19.48 -4.38 -0.81
N LEU A 189 18.45 -4.26 -1.65
CA LEU A 189 17.21 -3.56 -1.33
C LEU A 189 16.10 -4.56 -1.03
N TRP A 190 15.56 -4.48 0.18
CA TRP A 190 14.49 -5.31 0.68
C TRP A 190 13.17 -4.54 0.65
N SER A 191 12.07 -5.24 0.40
CA SER A 191 10.75 -4.63 0.65
C SER A 191 10.54 -4.44 2.15
N SER A 192 9.95 -3.32 2.58
CA SER A 192 9.54 -3.15 3.99
C SER A 192 8.31 -3.96 4.38
N LYS A 193 7.70 -4.66 3.43
CA LYS A 193 6.48 -5.44 3.66
C LYS A 193 6.59 -6.79 2.96
N SER A 194 5.81 -7.77 3.43
CA SER A 194 5.61 -9.00 2.66
C SER A 194 4.98 -8.68 1.31
N ALA A 195 5.42 -9.40 0.27
CA ALA A 195 4.81 -9.32 -1.05
C ALA A 195 3.36 -9.81 -1.05
N THR A 196 3.04 -10.77 -0.18
CA THR A 196 1.71 -11.39 -0.12
C THR A 196 1.16 -11.47 1.30
N PRO A 197 -0.18 -11.46 1.45
CA PRO A 197 -0.83 -11.63 2.75
C PRO A 197 -0.78 -13.08 3.24
N GLU A 198 -0.73 -14.05 2.33
CA GLU A 198 -0.82 -15.48 2.61
C GLU A 198 0.49 -16.21 2.27
N PRO A 199 0.81 -17.30 3.00
CA PRO A 199 2.00 -18.09 2.74
C PRO A 199 1.81 -18.98 1.50
N MET A 200 2.89 -19.23 0.76
CA MET A 200 2.87 -19.96 -0.51
C MET A 200 4.11 -20.83 -0.69
N PRO A 201 4.14 -21.76 -1.66
CA PRO A 201 5.34 -22.49 -2.01
C PRO A 201 6.34 -21.61 -2.77
N VAL A 202 7.63 -21.98 -2.74
CA VAL A 202 8.72 -21.25 -3.42
C VAL A 202 8.46 -21.06 -4.91
N SER A 203 7.90 -22.06 -5.58
CA SER A 203 7.58 -22.00 -7.02
C SER A 203 6.61 -20.87 -7.37
N GLN A 204 5.61 -20.62 -6.51
CA GLN A 204 4.69 -19.49 -6.67
C GLN A 204 5.37 -18.16 -6.30
N ALA A 205 6.21 -18.15 -5.27
CA ALA A 205 6.90 -16.96 -4.82
C ALA A 205 7.82 -16.37 -5.90
N ALA A 206 8.52 -17.21 -6.67
CA ALA A 206 9.33 -16.76 -7.80
C ALA A 206 8.50 -16.03 -8.86
N ALA A 207 7.33 -16.58 -9.21
CA ALA A 207 6.41 -15.98 -10.17
C ALA A 207 5.76 -14.68 -9.66
N VAL A 208 5.47 -14.60 -8.35
CA VAL A 208 5.00 -13.36 -7.71
C VAL A 208 6.11 -12.32 -7.76
N ALA A 209 7.32 -12.66 -7.33
CA ALA A 209 8.46 -11.74 -7.29
C ALA A 209 8.74 -11.14 -8.67
N SER A 210 8.78 -11.95 -9.73
CA SER A 210 9.07 -11.47 -11.08
C SER A 210 8.04 -10.47 -11.64
N ARG A 211 6.83 -10.43 -11.08
CA ARG A 211 5.74 -9.53 -11.49
C ARG A 211 5.59 -8.31 -10.57
N LEU A 212 6.31 -8.26 -9.45
CA LEU A 212 6.20 -7.15 -8.52
C LEU A 212 6.71 -5.86 -9.17
N GLN A 213 5.93 -4.80 -8.95
CA GLN A 213 6.30 -3.42 -9.25
C GLN A 213 6.09 -2.62 -7.97
N LEU A 214 7.11 -2.62 -7.10
CA LEU A 214 7.06 -1.90 -5.84
C LEU A 214 7.91 -0.65 -5.98
N ALA A 215 7.32 0.52 -5.67
CA ALA A 215 8.05 1.79 -5.68
C ALA A 215 8.66 2.13 -7.05
N GLY A 216 8.00 1.72 -8.14
CA GLY A 216 8.49 1.89 -9.51
C GLY A 216 9.69 1.00 -9.87
N LEU A 217 10.11 0.10 -8.99
CA LEU A 217 11.21 -0.85 -9.22
C LEU A 217 10.69 -2.20 -9.71
N THR A 218 11.40 -2.76 -10.68
CA THR A 218 11.20 -4.10 -11.25
C THR A 218 12.33 -5.05 -10.81
N HIS A 219 12.30 -6.30 -11.29
CA HIS A 219 13.34 -7.32 -11.01
C HIS A 219 13.43 -7.77 -9.55
N TRP A 220 12.31 -7.73 -8.84
CA TRP A 220 12.20 -8.38 -7.53
C TRP A 220 12.38 -9.90 -7.68
N ARG A 221 13.10 -10.49 -6.74
CA ARG A 221 13.32 -11.95 -6.68
C ARG A 221 13.14 -12.49 -5.27
N VAL A 222 13.02 -13.82 -5.19
CA VAL A 222 13.14 -14.55 -3.94
C VAL A 222 14.60 -14.46 -3.47
N PRO A 223 14.87 -14.15 -2.18
CA PRO A 223 16.23 -14.10 -1.68
C PRO A 223 16.85 -15.49 -1.64
N GLU A 224 18.16 -15.58 -1.77
CA GLU A 224 18.90 -16.80 -1.48
C GLU A 224 18.96 -17.02 0.03
N ARG A 225 19.12 -18.27 0.49
CA ARG A 225 19.22 -18.59 1.91
C ARG A 225 20.25 -17.76 2.66
N HIS A 226 21.43 -17.58 2.07
CA HIS A 226 22.52 -16.85 2.71
C HIS A 226 22.19 -15.35 2.87
N GLU A 227 21.44 -14.76 1.94
CA GLU A 227 21.02 -13.36 1.99
C GLU A 227 19.99 -13.14 3.11
N LEU A 228 18.96 -13.99 3.16
CA LEU A 228 17.90 -13.91 4.17
C LEU A 228 18.46 -14.15 5.58
N THR A 229 19.38 -15.11 5.71
CA THR A 229 20.09 -15.37 6.97
C THR A 229 20.94 -14.16 7.39
N ALA A 230 21.75 -13.60 6.49
CA ALA A 230 22.59 -12.45 6.80
C ALA A 230 21.79 -11.19 7.13
N PHE A 231 20.65 -10.98 6.47
CA PHE A 231 19.73 -9.87 6.73
C PHE A 231 19.11 -9.96 8.13
N THR A 232 18.71 -11.16 8.55
CA THR A 232 18.05 -11.39 9.86
C THR A 232 19.02 -11.59 11.02
N ALA A 233 20.32 -11.75 10.76
CA ALA A 233 21.33 -11.92 11.80
C ALA A 233 21.65 -10.65 12.62
N ALA A 234 21.21 -9.46 12.18
CA ALA A 234 21.37 -8.21 12.90
C ALA A 234 20.03 -7.61 13.30
N PRO A 235 19.98 -6.78 14.36
CA PRO A 235 18.83 -5.90 14.61
C PRO A 235 18.52 -5.10 13.35
N GLN A 236 17.27 -5.10 12.91
CA GLN A 236 16.88 -4.49 11.64
C GLN A 236 15.46 -3.89 11.71
N PRO A 237 15.10 -2.94 10.83
CA PRO A 237 13.88 -2.13 10.94
C PRO A 237 12.56 -2.89 10.90
N LEU A 238 12.56 -4.08 10.30
CA LEU A 238 11.40 -4.93 10.10
C LEU A 238 11.19 -5.92 11.26
N LEU A 239 12.05 -5.91 12.29
CA LEU A 239 11.78 -6.69 13.51
C LEU A 239 10.56 -6.08 14.21
N SER A 240 9.63 -6.93 14.64
CA SER A 240 8.53 -6.53 15.49
C SER A 240 9.04 -5.91 16.79
N LYS A 241 8.18 -5.15 17.50
CA LYS A 241 8.55 -4.47 18.76
C LYS A 241 9.11 -5.40 19.83
N ASN A 242 8.74 -6.68 19.81
CA ASN A 242 9.29 -7.69 20.73
C ASN A 242 10.67 -8.25 20.30
N GLY A 243 11.21 -7.80 19.16
CA GLY A 243 12.47 -8.25 18.57
C GLY A 243 12.45 -9.69 18.04
N LYS A 244 11.31 -10.39 18.12
CA LYS A 244 11.26 -11.84 17.87
C LYS A 244 10.93 -12.18 16.43
N ASN A 245 10.07 -11.42 15.77
CA ASN A 245 9.54 -11.79 14.46
C ASN A 245 9.84 -10.72 13.42
N LEU A 246 10.31 -11.13 12.25
CA LEU A 246 10.36 -10.27 11.09
C LEU A 246 8.91 -10.03 10.64
N LEU A 247 8.43 -8.79 10.61
CA LEU A 247 7.05 -8.41 10.22
C LEU A 247 5.96 -9.29 10.85
N GLU A 248 6.12 -9.63 12.13
CA GLU A 248 5.19 -10.49 12.90
C GLU A 248 5.02 -11.92 12.35
N ARG A 249 5.93 -12.35 11.47
CA ARG A 249 5.93 -13.66 10.81
C ARG A 249 7.25 -14.39 11.08
N TRP A 250 7.21 -15.71 11.05
CA TRP A 250 8.37 -16.55 11.37
C TRP A 250 8.86 -17.39 10.19
N ASN A 251 7.97 -17.76 9.26
CA ASN A 251 8.25 -18.58 8.08
C ASN A 251 8.51 -17.74 6.83
N TRP A 252 9.76 -17.56 6.45
CA TRP A 252 10.17 -16.77 5.29
C TRP A 252 10.75 -17.64 4.18
N LEU A 253 10.41 -17.34 2.93
CA LEU A 253 10.89 -18.10 1.77
C LEU A 253 12.27 -17.60 1.32
N CYS A 254 13.10 -18.57 0.94
CA CYS A 254 14.29 -18.40 0.13
C CYS A 254 14.19 -19.32 -1.11
N VAL A 255 15.16 -19.21 -2.02
CA VAL A 255 15.22 -20.04 -3.25
C VAL A 255 15.20 -21.54 -2.91
N GLU A 256 15.82 -21.94 -1.80
CA GLU A 256 15.94 -23.35 -1.42
C GLU A 256 14.74 -23.90 -0.61
N GLY A 257 13.82 -23.05 -0.14
CA GLY A 257 12.71 -23.48 0.72
C GLY A 257 12.29 -22.44 1.75
N ARG A 258 11.58 -22.89 2.78
CA ARG A 258 11.17 -22.06 3.92
C ARG A 258 12.22 -22.08 5.03
N LEU A 259 12.53 -20.91 5.60
CA LEU A 259 13.35 -20.73 6.78
C LEU A 259 12.51 -20.24 7.96
N ASP A 260 12.81 -20.73 9.16
CA ASP A 260 12.34 -20.15 10.42
C ASP A 260 13.47 -19.30 11.02
N VAL A 261 13.46 -18.02 10.67
CA VAL A 261 14.50 -17.04 11.08
C VAL A 261 14.41 -16.71 12.58
N VAL A 262 13.25 -16.93 13.19
CA VAL A 262 12.99 -16.62 14.61
C VAL A 262 13.62 -17.67 15.50
N LYS A 263 13.44 -18.94 15.16
CA LYS A 263 14.05 -20.07 15.86
C LYS A 263 15.45 -20.41 15.37
N GLN A 264 16.01 -19.59 14.46
CA GLN A 264 17.29 -19.83 13.79
C GLN A 264 17.41 -21.23 13.17
N ARG A 265 16.30 -21.77 12.64
CA ARG A 265 16.32 -23.02 11.87
C ARG A 265 16.66 -22.65 10.43
N LEU A 266 17.96 -22.57 10.17
CA LEU A 266 18.53 -22.10 8.91
C LEU A 266 18.63 -23.20 7.83
N ALA A 267 18.18 -24.42 8.14
CA ALA A 267 18.01 -25.47 7.15
C ALA A 267 16.67 -25.26 6.42
N PRO A 268 16.67 -25.07 5.09
CA PRO A 268 15.44 -24.84 4.34
C PRO A 268 14.57 -26.08 4.27
N GLU A 269 13.27 -25.92 4.47
CA GLU A 269 12.26 -26.96 4.25
C GLU A 269 11.71 -26.81 2.81
N SER A 270 11.97 -27.81 1.95
CA SER A 270 11.77 -27.74 0.49
C SER A 270 10.32 -27.64 0.01
N ASP A 271 9.34 -28.02 0.84
CA ASP A 271 7.93 -28.14 0.45
C ASP A 271 6.97 -27.37 1.36
N ALA A 272 7.50 -26.46 2.17
CA ALA A 272 6.72 -25.75 3.16
C ALA A 272 6.28 -24.37 2.66
N ASN A 273 5.03 -24.01 2.92
CA ASN A 273 4.51 -22.68 2.63
C ASN A 273 5.16 -21.63 3.55
N GLY A 274 5.56 -20.50 2.96
CA GLY A 274 6.17 -19.38 3.66
C GLY A 274 5.79 -18.03 3.05
N TYR A 275 6.23 -16.96 3.68
CA TYR A 275 6.02 -15.60 3.21
C TYR A 275 7.21 -15.12 2.38
N LEU A 276 6.92 -14.33 1.35
CA LEU A 276 7.93 -13.74 0.48
C LEU A 276 8.32 -12.35 1.01
N LEU A 277 9.58 -12.21 1.43
CA LEU A 277 10.25 -10.92 1.58
C LEU A 277 11.15 -10.73 0.35
N PRO A 278 10.67 -10.04 -0.70
CA PRO A 278 11.39 -9.97 -1.95
C PRO A 278 12.59 -9.00 -1.84
N VAL A 279 13.61 -9.27 -2.65
CA VAL A 279 14.85 -8.49 -2.69
C VAL A 279 15.21 -8.07 -4.12
N ILE A 280 15.93 -6.96 -4.26
CA ILE A 280 16.54 -6.48 -5.51
C ILE A 280 18.05 -6.30 -5.31
N ASP A 281 18.83 -6.66 -6.33
CA ASP A 281 20.29 -6.60 -6.39
C ASP A 281 20.85 -5.46 -7.24
N MET A 282 20.00 -4.54 -7.72
CA MET A 282 20.37 -3.36 -8.51
C MET A 282 21.47 -2.50 -7.87
N VAL A 283 21.63 -2.56 -6.54
CA VAL A 283 22.64 -1.80 -5.78
C VAL A 283 23.73 -2.68 -5.18
N ARG A 284 23.81 -3.96 -5.59
CA ARG A 284 24.83 -4.89 -5.15
C ARG A 284 26.20 -4.39 -5.59
N GLY A 285 27.18 -4.49 -4.68
CA GLY A 285 28.56 -4.07 -4.93
C GLY A 285 28.78 -2.55 -4.86
N LYS A 286 27.73 -1.76 -4.66
CA LYS A 286 27.85 -0.32 -4.41
C LYS A 286 28.15 -0.07 -2.93
N SER A 287 29.10 0.80 -2.68
CA SER A 287 29.31 1.37 -1.36
C SER A 287 28.09 2.16 -0.89
N VAL A 288 27.98 2.37 0.43
CA VAL A 288 26.91 3.20 1.02
C VAL A 288 26.91 4.62 0.44
N GLN A 289 28.10 5.16 0.12
CA GLN A 289 28.22 6.47 -0.51
C GLN A 289 27.62 6.47 -1.93
N GLU A 290 28.01 5.53 -2.79
CA GLU A 290 27.47 5.42 -4.14
C GLU A 290 25.96 5.16 -4.14
N PHE A 291 25.46 4.36 -3.19
CA PHE A 291 24.02 4.17 -3.01
C PHE A 291 23.32 5.47 -2.61
N THR A 292 23.90 6.25 -1.70
CA THR A 292 23.36 7.54 -1.25
C THR A 292 23.29 8.54 -2.40
N GLU A 293 24.32 8.58 -3.24
CA GLU A 293 24.35 9.43 -4.45
C GLU A 293 23.29 8.98 -5.46
N MET A 294 23.13 7.67 -5.68
CA MET A 294 22.07 7.11 -6.52
C MET A 294 20.68 7.49 -6.00
N ALA A 295 20.43 7.30 -4.69
CA ALA A 295 19.16 7.63 -4.06
C ALA A 295 18.83 9.11 -4.25
N ARG A 296 19.80 10.00 -4.01
CA ARG A 296 19.66 11.45 -4.25
C ARG A 296 19.33 11.76 -5.72
N ALA A 297 20.03 11.14 -6.66
CA ALA A 297 19.79 11.33 -8.10
C ALA A 297 18.39 10.88 -8.53
N ARG A 298 17.82 9.88 -7.83
CA ARG A 298 16.45 9.40 -8.06
C ARG A 298 15.38 10.15 -7.26
N GLY A 299 15.75 11.16 -6.47
CA GLY A 299 14.83 11.86 -5.58
C GLY A 299 14.33 11.03 -4.39
N TRP A 300 15.03 9.93 -4.06
CA TRP A 300 14.71 9.10 -2.92
C TRP A 300 15.17 9.75 -1.63
N GLN A 301 14.34 9.68 -0.60
CA GLN A 301 14.69 10.09 0.75
C GLN A 301 15.28 8.89 1.49
N LEU A 302 16.40 9.11 2.18
CA LEU A 302 17.05 8.11 3.02
C LEU A 302 16.99 8.54 4.47
N ALA A 303 16.61 7.63 5.37
CA ALA A 303 16.81 7.82 6.80
C ALA A 303 17.61 6.64 7.37
N PRO A 304 18.71 6.90 8.11
CA PRO A 304 19.41 5.85 8.80
C PRO A 304 18.48 5.25 9.86
N TRP A 305 18.46 3.93 9.96
CA TRP A 305 17.68 3.27 11.00
C TRP A 305 18.45 3.25 12.32
N SER A 306 17.78 3.68 13.39
CA SER A 306 18.26 3.56 14.77
C SER A 306 17.41 2.51 15.49
N ALA A 307 18.09 1.50 16.05
CA ALA A 307 17.49 0.46 16.89
C ALA A 307 16.96 1.02 18.22
#